data_AF-A0AA35K0P5-F1
#
_entry.id   AF-A0AA35K0P5-F1
#
_cell.length_a   1.000
_cell.length_b   1.000
_cell.length_c   1.000
_cell.angle_alpha   90.00
_cell.angle_beta   90.00
_cell.angle_gamma   90.00
#
_symmetry.space_group_name_H-M   'P 1'
#
loop_
_entity.id
_entity.type
_entity.pdbx_description
1 polymer ?
#
loop_
_entity_poly.entity_id
_entity_poly.type
_entity_poly.pdbx_seq_one_letter_code
_entity_poly.pdbx_strand_id
1 'polypeptide(L)'
;MLRQAIHRGLRSSCHQLGLFVSRHPVFFLTVPAVLTLIFGFSALHRFQPETDLERLVAPSHSLAKIERSLANSLFPLDRSKSRLYSDLHTPGRYGRLIALCKPGGNILHQAEGLLRIHRAVLEMKQREAPWSFLG
;
A
#
# COMPACT_ATOMS: atom_id res chain seq x y z
N MET A 1 17.47 14.96 -48.64
CA MET A 1 16.16 15.44 -49.13
C MET A 1 15.04 15.23 -48.11
N LEU A 2 14.82 14.02 -47.56
CA LEU A 2 13.75 13.73 -46.59
C LEU A 2 13.78 14.58 -45.30
N ARG A 3 14.97 14.74 -44.70
CA ARG A 3 15.15 15.53 -43.47
C ARG A 3 14.72 16.99 -43.63
N GLN A 4 14.99 17.59 -44.80
CA GLN A 4 14.60 18.98 -45.09
C GLN A 4 13.09 19.11 -45.27
N ALA A 5 12.44 18.13 -45.91
CA ALA A 5 10.98 18.11 -46.03
C ALA A 5 10.30 17.98 -44.65
N ILE A 6 10.80 17.08 -43.80
CA ILE A 6 10.30 16.93 -42.41
C ILE A 6 10.49 18.22 -41.63
N HIS A 7 11.67 18.84 -41.69
CA HIS A 7 11.95 20.07 -40.95
C HIS A 7 11.06 21.24 -41.40
N ARG A 8 10.76 21.31 -42.70
CA ARG A 8 9.90 22.34 -43.29
C ARG A 8 8.42 22.11 -42.96
N GLY A 9 7.99 20.84 -42.97
CA GLY A 9 6.65 20.44 -42.56
C GLY A 9 6.40 20.70 -41.08
N LEU A 10 7.33 20.31 -40.20
CA LEU A 10 7.23 20.55 -38.76
C LEU A 10 7.23 22.05 -38.43
N ARG A 11 8.11 22.82 -39.09
CA ARG A 11 8.15 24.28 -38.93
C ARG A 11 6.84 24.94 -39.36
N SER A 12 6.27 24.51 -40.48
CA SER A 12 4.98 25.02 -40.96
C SER A 12 3.84 24.67 -40.00
N SER A 13 3.79 23.41 -39.55
CA SER A 13 2.78 22.93 -38.61
C SER A 13 2.86 23.65 -37.26
N CYS A 14 4.04 23.78 -36.66
CA CYS A 14 4.23 24.55 -35.42
C CYS A 14 3.87 26.03 -35.60
N HIS A 15 4.16 26.62 -36.76
CA HIS A 15 3.79 28.02 -37.04
C HIS A 15 2.27 28.19 -37.15
N GLN A 16 1.58 27.28 -37.84
CA GLN A 16 0.11 27.29 -37.93
C GLN A 16 -0.56 27.05 -36.57
N LEU A 17 -0.03 26.11 -35.78
CA LEU A 17 -0.49 25.88 -34.41
C LEU A 17 -0.29 27.13 -33.54
N GLY A 18 0.88 27.77 -33.61
CA GLY A 18 1.15 29.02 -32.89
C GLY A 18 0.18 30.15 -33.28
N LEU A 19 -0.09 30.31 -34.58
CA LEU A 19 -1.08 31.29 -35.06
C LEU A 19 -2.49 30.98 -34.54
N PHE A 20 -2.90 29.72 -34.53
CA PHE A 20 -4.20 29.30 -34.01
C PHE A 20 -4.33 29.55 -32.49
N VAL A 21 -3.28 29.22 -31.73
CA VAL A 21 -3.20 29.46 -30.28
C VAL A 21 -3.26 30.97 -29.97
N SER A 22 -2.53 31.79 -30.73
CA SER A 22 -2.54 33.25 -30.54
C SER A 22 -3.89 33.91 -30.87
N ARG A 23 -4.69 33.32 -31.76
CA ARG A 23 -6.05 33.79 -32.10
C ARG A 23 -7.09 33.46 -31.03
N HIS A 24 -6.88 32.37 -30.28
CA HIS A 24 -7.78 31.92 -29.21
C HIS A 24 -7.03 31.64 -27.89
N PRO A 25 -6.37 32.66 -27.31
CA PRO A 25 -5.47 32.47 -26.17
C PRO A 25 -6.23 31.99 -24.92
N VAL A 26 -7.46 32.46 -24.71
CA VAL A 26 -8.25 32.13 -23.52
C VAL A 26 -8.69 30.66 -23.54
N PHE A 27 -9.23 30.15 -24.65
CA PHE A 27 -9.65 28.75 -24.75
C PHE A 27 -8.49 27.77 -24.59
N PHE A 28 -7.33 28.10 -25.16
CA PHE A 28 -6.14 27.25 -25.09
C PHE A 28 -5.49 27.27 -23.71
N LEU A 29 -5.82 28.23 -22.85
CA LEU A 29 -5.34 28.31 -21.47
C LEU A 29 -6.34 27.66 -20.50
N THR A 30 -7.64 27.90 -20.69
CA THR A 30 -8.70 27.39 -19.80
C THR A 30 -8.95 25.90 -19.98
N VAL A 31 -9.01 25.39 -21.21
CA VAL A 31 -9.33 23.98 -21.46
C VAL A 31 -8.27 23.03 -20.88
N PRO A 32 -6.95 23.23 -21.11
CA PRO A 32 -5.94 22.40 -20.48
C PRO A 32 -5.87 22.59 -18.97
N ALA A 33 -6.12 23.81 -18.45
CA ALA A 33 -6.14 24.06 -17.01
C ALA A 33 -7.28 23.31 -16.30
N VAL A 34 -8.49 23.33 -16.88
CA VAL A 34 -9.63 22.59 -16.34
C VAL A 34 -9.39 21.08 -16.47
N LEU A 35 -8.85 20.63 -17.60
CA LEU A 35 -8.56 19.21 -17.82
C LEU A 35 -7.50 18.70 -16.84
N THR A 36 -6.43 19.46 -16.62
CA THR A 36 -5.37 19.11 -15.65
C THR A 36 -5.90 19.15 -14.22
N LEU A 37 -6.81 20.07 -13.89
CA LEU A 37 -7.44 20.11 -12.57
C LEU A 37 -8.34 18.87 -12.34
N ILE A 38 -9.17 18.51 -13.31
CA ILE A 38 -10.05 17.33 -13.24
C ILE A 38 -9.22 16.04 -13.15
N PHE A 39 -8.23 15.88 -14.03
CA PHE A 39 -7.36 14.70 -14.00
C PHE A 39 -6.50 14.66 -12.74
N GLY A 40 -5.95 15.81 -12.32
CA GLY A 40 -5.16 15.91 -11.10
C GLY A 40 -5.96 15.52 -9.87
N PHE A 41 -7.17 16.06 -9.72
CA PHE A 41 -8.05 15.72 -8.59
C PHE A 41 -8.48 14.25 -8.62
N SER A 42 -8.84 13.73 -9.79
CA SER A 42 -9.21 12.32 -9.96
C SER A 42 -8.04 11.37 -9.66
N ALA A 43 -6.83 11.70 -10.12
CA ALA A 43 -5.63 10.91 -9.87
C ALA A 43 -5.24 10.91 -8.38
N LEU A 44 -5.34 12.06 -7.71
CA LEU A 44 -5.10 12.16 -6.27
C LEU A 44 -6.16 11.42 -5.46
N HIS A 45 -7.42 11.50 -5.85
CA HIS A 45 -8.50 10.77 -5.18
C HIS A 45 -8.36 9.25 -5.29
N ARG A 46 -7.82 8.76 -6.42
CA ARG A 46 -7.54 7.33 -6.61
C ARG A 46 -6.22 6.86 -5.99
N PHE A 47 -5.43 7.77 -5.43
CA PHE A 47 -4.18 7.44 -4.80
C PHE A 47 -4.44 6.85 -3.41
N GLN A 48 -4.76 5.56 -3.36
CA GLN A 48 -4.80 4.80 -2.12
C GLN A 48 -3.37 4.33 -1.81
N PRO A 49 -2.73 4.84 -0.74
CA PRO A 49 -1.40 4.37 -0.36
C PRO A 49 -1.49 2.90 0.03
N GLU A 50 -0.90 2.02 -0.77
CA GLU A 50 -0.82 0.59 -0.46
C GLU A 50 0.19 0.41 0.69
N THR A 51 -0.31 0.29 1.92
CA THR A 51 0.54 0.13 3.12
C THR A 51 0.92 -1.33 3.40
N ASP A 52 0.49 -2.27 2.55
CA ASP A 52 0.78 -3.68 2.78
C ASP A 52 2.20 -4.05 2.33
N LEU A 53 3.08 -4.26 3.31
CA LEU A 53 4.47 -4.63 3.11
C LEU A 53 4.61 -5.90 2.26
N GLU A 54 3.72 -6.89 2.41
CA GLU A 54 3.77 -8.12 1.62
C GLU A 54 3.45 -7.89 0.13
N ARG A 55 2.73 -6.81 -0.19
CA ARG A 55 2.40 -6.44 -1.58
C ARG A 55 3.48 -5.55 -2.20
N LEU A 56 4.14 -4.72 -1.38
CA LEU A 56 5.25 -3.88 -1.81
C LEU A 56 6.54 -4.68 -2.06
N VAL A 57 6.79 -5.73 -1.27
CA VAL A 57 8.07 -6.46 -1.30
C VAL A 57 8.02 -7.73 -2.16
N ALA A 58 6.86 -8.39 -2.25
CA ALA A 58 6.73 -9.65 -2.99
C ALA A 58 5.82 -9.50 -4.23
N PRO A 59 6.23 -10.04 -5.39
CA PRO A 59 5.40 -10.07 -6.60
C PRO A 59 4.00 -10.65 -6.35
N SER A 60 2.98 -10.14 -7.02
CA SER A 60 1.57 -10.52 -6.83
C SER A 60 1.31 -12.02 -7.07
N HIS A 61 2.01 -12.62 -8.03
CA HIS A 61 1.85 -14.03 -8.44
C HIS A 61 3.12 -14.85 -8.19
N SER A 62 3.78 -14.65 -7.05
CA SER A 62 4.87 -15.54 -6.67
C SER A 62 4.34 -16.94 -6.33
N LEU A 63 5.14 -17.97 -6.65
CA LEU A 63 4.81 -19.36 -6.34
C LEU A 63 4.50 -19.55 -4.84
N ALA A 64 5.27 -18.88 -3.97
CA ALA A 64 5.01 -18.86 -2.52
C ALA A 64 3.63 -18.28 -2.14
N LYS A 65 3.14 -17.25 -2.85
CA LYS A 65 1.77 -16.73 -2.63
C LYS A 65 0.71 -17.72 -3.10
N ILE A 66 0.94 -18.42 -4.21
CA ILE A 66 0.01 -19.43 -4.74
C ILE A 66 -0.07 -20.62 -3.79
N GLU A 67 1.06 -21.19 -3.35
CA GLU A 67 1.11 -22.26 -2.37
C GLU A 67 0.45 -21.86 -1.05
N ARG A 68 0.72 -20.64 -0.57
CA ARG A 68 0.07 -20.08 0.62
C ARG A 68 -1.43 -19.93 0.45
N SER A 69 -1.89 -19.50 -0.73
CA SER A 69 -3.33 -19.36 -1.01
C SER A 69 -4.03 -20.73 -1.04
N LEU A 70 -3.38 -21.73 -1.62
CA LEU A 70 -3.87 -23.10 -1.71
C LEU A 70 -3.88 -23.77 -0.33
N ALA A 71 -2.82 -23.59 0.47
CA ALA A 71 -2.74 -24.07 1.84
C ALA A 71 -3.83 -23.44 2.73
N ASN A 72 -4.06 -22.13 2.63
CA ASN A 72 -5.15 -21.46 3.36
C ASN A 72 -6.54 -21.96 2.94
N SER A 73 -6.73 -22.32 1.67
CA SER A 73 -7.99 -22.87 1.16
C SER A 73 -8.24 -24.31 1.62
N LEU A 74 -7.20 -25.14 1.64
CA LEU A 74 -7.30 -26.55 2.05
C LEU A 74 -7.34 -26.72 3.56
N PHE A 75 -6.65 -25.84 4.30
CA PHE A 75 -6.55 -25.87 5.75
C PHE A 75 -6.90 -24.49 6.31
N PRO A 76 -8.21 -24.16 6.42
CA PRO A 76 -8.63 -22.89 6.98
C PRO A 76 -8.17 -22.78 8.44
N LEU A 77 -7.31 -21.79 8.71
CA LEU A 77 -6.82 -21.51 10.05
C LEU A 77 -7.84 -20.66 10.80
N ASP A 78 -8.35 -21.15 11.94
CA ASP A 78 -9.15 -20.39 12.91
C ASP A 78 -8.28 -19.29 13.54
N ARG A 79 -8.11 -18.15 12.84
CA ARG A 79 -7.33 -16.99 13.32
C ARG A 79 -7.99 -16.26 14.51
N SER A 80 -9.23 -16.63 14.86
CA SER A 80 -10.03 -16.02 15.92
C SER A 80 -9.74 -16.58 17.32
N LYS A 81 -9.15 -17.78 17.41
CA LYS A 81 -8.79 -18.37 18.71
C LYS A 81 -7.43 -17.79 19.11
N SER A 82 -7.40 -17.15 20.27
CA SER A 82 -6.24 -16.55 20.97
C SER A 82 -5.16 -17.57 21.37
N ARG A 83 -4.81 -18.50 20.46
CA ARG A 83 -3.71 -19.44 20.66
C ARG A 83 -2.40 -18.74 20.37
N LEU A 84 -1.41 -19.07 21.21
CA LEU A 84 -0.04 -18.61 21.08
C LEU A 84 0.48 -18.90 19.67
N TYR A 85 1.15 -17.89 19.12
CA TYR A 85 1.83 -17.94 17.84
C TYR A 85 2.77 -19.16 17.79
N SER A 86 2.53 -20.06 16.85
CA SER A 86 3.48 -21.12 16.47
C SER A 86 4.22 -20.66 15.22
N ASP A 87 5.52 -20.91 15.12
CA ASP A 87 6.37 -20.49 14.01
C ASP A 87 5.93 -21.04 12.63
N LEU A 88 4.96 -21.95 12.59
CA LEU A 88 4.29 -22.39 11.36
C LEU A 88 3.21 -21.42 10.83
N HIS A 89 2.85 -20.39 11.59
CA HIS A 89 1.87 -19.41 11.14
C HIS A 89 2.48 -18.38 10.21
N THR A 90 1.78 -18.16 9.11
CA THR A 90 2.19 -17.19 8.11
C THR A 90 2.11 -15.77 8.66
N PRO A 91 3.04 -14.85 8.30
CA PRO A 91 3.03 -13.48 8.79
C PRO A 91 1.68 -12.83 8.50
N GLY A 92 0.95 -12.51 9.57
CA GLY A 92 -0.35 -11.86 9.55
C GLY A 92 -0.33 -10.65 10.48
N ARG A 93 -1.48 -9.98 10.65
CA ARG A 93 -1.63 -8.86 11.59
C ARG A 93 -1.60 -9.37 13.05
N TYR A 94 -0.39 -9.63 13.54
CA TYR A 94 -0.14 -10.02 14.92
C TYR A 94 0.78 -9.00 15.58
N GLY A 95 0.43 -8.58 16.81
CA GLY A 95 1.37 -7.87 17.67
C GLY A 95 2.37 -8.87 18.25
N ARG A 96 3.68 -8.64 18.06
CA ARG A 96 4.73 -9.43 18.71
C ARG A 96 5.32 -8.62 19.86
N LEU A 97 5.32 -9.20 21.06
CA LEU A 97 5.98 -8.64 22.23
C LEU A 97 7.18 -9.52 22.59
N ILE A 98 8.36 -8.92 22.69
CA ILE A 98 9.60 -9.60 23.07
C ILE A 98 9.98 -9.12 24.46
N ALA A 99 9.92 -10.00 25.46
CA ALA A 99 10.34 -9.71 26.83
C ALA A 99 11.81 -10.08 27.00
N LEU A 100 12.63 -9.12 27.45
CA LEU A 100 14.06 -9.30 27.67
C LEU A 100 14.39 -9.06 29.15
N CYS A 101 15.30 -9.86 29.70
CA CYS A 101 15.88 -9.60 31.03
C CYS A 101 17.08 -8.65 30.93
N LYS A 102 17.44 -8.06 32.08
CA LYS A 102 18.71 -7.35 32.23
C LYS A 102 19.88 -8.26 31.83
N PRO A 103 20.97 -7.71 31.27
CA PRO A 103 22.14 -8.49 30.88
C PRO A 103 22.65 -9.34 32.06
N GLY A 104 22.81 -10.65 31.83
CA GLY A 104 23.19 -11.64 32.85
C GLY A 104 22.04 -12.26 33.63
N GLY A 105 20.78 -11.84 33.42
CA GLY A 105 19.59 -12.43 34.02
C GLY A 105 18.93 -13.50 33.15
N ASN A 106 18.26 -14.47 33.79
CA ASN A 106 17.49 -15.51 33.10
C ASN A 106 15.98 -15.24 33.21
N ILE A 107 15.33 -15.09 32.06
CA ILE A 107 13.89 -14.82 31.93
C ILE A 107 13.01 -15.91 32.55
N LEU A 108 13.48 -17.15 32.60
CA LEU A 108 12.74 -18.27 33.18
C LEU A 108 12.57 -18.13 34.70
N HIS A 109 13.48 -17.43 35.39
CA HIS A 109 13.31 -17.12 36.81
C HIS A 109 12.28 -16.02 37.07
N GLN A 110 11.84 -15.30 36.03
CA GLN A 110 10.89 -14.21 36.12
C GLN A 110 9.51 -14.58 35.55
N ALA A 111 9.17 -15.87 35.63
CA ALA A 111 7.94 -16.46 35.09
C ALA A 111 6.66 -15.75 35.54
N GLU A 112 6.58 -15.30 36.81
CA GLU A 112 5.42 -14.54 37.29
C GLU A 112 5.22 -13.22 36.54
N GLY A 113 6.31 -12.50 36.25
CA GLY A 113 6.25 -11.27 35.47
C GLY A 113 5.78 -11.52 34.05
N LEU A 114 6.28 -12.59 33.43
CA LEU A 114 5.85 -13.01 32.09
C LEU A 114 4.37 -13.39 32.06
N LEU A 115 3.87 -14.11 33.07
CA LEU A 115 2.46 -14.47 33.19
C LEU A 115 1.56 -13.24 33.38
N ARG A 116 2.00 -12.24 34.13
CA ARG A 116 1.27 -10.97 34.28
C ARG A 116 1.16 -10.22 32.95
N ILE A 117 2.25 -10.14 32.18
CA ILE A 117 2.26 -9.53 30.85
C ILE A 117 1.33 -10.30 29.91
N HIS A 118 1.39 -11.64 29.93
CA HIS A 118 0.50 -12.48 29.10
C HIS A 118 -0.97 -12.22 29.41
N ARG A 119 -1.36 -12.15 30.69
CA ARG A 119 -2.74 -11.81 31.10
C ARG A 119 -3.13 -10.41 30.65
N ALA A 120 -2.27 -9.42 30.86
CA ALA A 120 -2.54 -8.04 30.43
C ALA A 120 -2.78 -7.95 28.91
N VAL A 121 -2.00 -8.69 28.10
CA VAL A 121 -2.19 -8.74 26.64
C VAL A 121 -3.49 -9.45 26.26
N LEU A 122 -3.89 -10.52 26.96
CA LEU A 122 -5.18 -11.17 26.73
C LEU A 122 -6.37 -10.27 27.10
N GLU A 123 -6.22 -9.44 28.12
CA GLU A 123 -7.23 -8.48 28.58
C GLU A 123 -7.29 -7.20 27.71
N MET A 124 -6.27 -6.95 26.88
CA MET A 124 -6.31 -5.88 25.88
C MET A 124 -7.36 -6.20 24.82
N LYS A 125 -8.61 -5.84 25.12
CA LYS A 125 -9.70 -5.86 24.14
C LYS A 125 -9.38 -4.84 23.05
N GLN A 126 -9.29 -5.31 21.81
CA GLN A 126 -9.13 -4.45 20.65
C GLN A 126 -10.28 -3.45 20.62
N ARG A 127 -9.98 -2.16 20.85
CA ARG A 127 -10.94 -1.07 20.66
C ARG A 127 -11.16 -1.00 19.15
N GLU A 128 -12.26 -1.54 18.65
CA GLU A 128 -12.62 -1.43 17.25
C GLU A 128 -12.65 0.06 16.88
N ALA A 129 -11.76 0.47 15.96
CA ALA A 129 -11.77 1.82 15.45
C ALA A 129 -13.00 1.97 14.54
N PRO A 130 -13.90 2.94 14.79
CA PRO A 130 -15.20 3.05 14.11
C PRO A 130 -15.13 3.50 12.62
N TRP A 131 -13.96 3.44 11.98
CA TRP A 131 -13.74 4.07 10.66
C TRP A 131 -13.63 3.08 9.50
N SER A 132 -14.18 1.87 9.60
CA SER A 132 -14.22 0.92 8.47
C SER A 132 -15.39 1.10 7.50
N PHE A 133 -16.18 2.18 7.63
CA PHE A 133 -17.24 2.53 6.71
C PHE A 133 -16.89 3.82 5.96
N LEU A 134 -16.01 3.74 4.96
CA LEU A 134 -15.92 4.64 3.79
C LEU A 134 -14.64 4.24 3.01
N GLY A 135 -14.79 3.31 2.08
CA GLY A 135 -13.75 2.86 1.16
C GLY A 135 -14.34 1.91 0.14
#